data_AF-A0A4U2Y938-F1
#
_entry.id   AF-A0A4U2Y938-F1
#
_cell.length_a   1.000
_cell.length_b   1.000
_cell.length_c   1.000
_cell.angle_alpha   90.00
_cell.angle_beta   90.00
_cell.angle_gamma   90.00
#
_symmetry.space_group_name_H-M   'P 1'
#
loop_
_entity.id
_entity.type
_entity.pdbx_description
1 polymer ?
#
loop_
_entity_poly.entity_id
_entity_poly.type
_entity_poly.pdbx_seq_one_letter_code
_entity_poly.pdbx_strand_id
1 'polypeptide(L)'
;MHPDFQYVQYSHPLPIYAGRTFRYDYDDGNVFIIHFFDATHRHDEGIAGPHKGFNGYYTFNYVEIDPCVYFMYWLEEVYTVSQVADFNRMLVYTHYTYDEQGVRKSLFHSGTITELY
;
A
#
# COMPACT_ATOMS: atom_id res chain seq x y z
N MET A 1 -14.89 32.12 7.31
CA MET A 1 -15.92 31.10 7.02
C MET A 1 -15.19 29.89 6.50
N HIS A 2 -15.15 28.80 7.27
CA HIS A 2 -14.70 27.51 6.78
C HIS A 2 -15.84 26.91 5.94
N PRO A 3 -15.57 26.30 4.78
CA PRO A 3 -16.59 25.55 4.07
C PRO A 3 -17.01 24.36 4.94
N ASP A 4 -18.33 24.22 5.14
CA ASP A 4 -18.93 23.03 5.73
C ASP A 4 -18.71 21.86 4.76
N PHE A 5 -17.70 21.05 5.02
CA PHE A 5 -17.59 19.74 4.41
C PHE A 5 -18.65 18.85 5.05
N GLN A 6 -19.77 18.67 4.33
CA GLN A 6 -20.72 17.62 4.67
C GLN A 6 -19.97 16.28 4.62
N TYR A 7 -19.77 15.67 5.78
CA TYR A 7 -19.32 14.29 5.86
C TYR A 7 -20.43 13.42 5.28
N VAL A 8 -20.33 13.12 3.98
CA VAL A 8 -21.17 12.13 3.35
C VAL A 8 -20.76 10.78 3.93
N GLN A 9 -21.62 10.24 4.78
CA GLN A 9 -21.46 8.89 5.32
C GLN A 9 -21.79 7.91 4.20
N TYR A 10 -20.83 7.66 3.31
CA TYR A 10 -20.94 6.57 2.35
C TYR A 10 -21.01 5.28 3.17
N SER A 11 -22.04 4.45 2.94
CA SER A 11 -21.86 3.01 3.08
C SER A 11 -20.74 2.66 2.12
N HIS A 12 -19.50 2.60 2.60
CA HIS A 12 -18.37 2.40 1.70
C HIS A 12 -18.52 0.99 1.13
N PRO A 13 -18.75 0.82 -0.19
CA PRO A 13 -18.51 -0.48 -0.79
C PRO A 13 -17.10 -0.91 -0.43
N LEU A 14 -16.88 -2.21 -0.21
CA LEU A 14 -15.54 -2.72 0.09
C LEU A 14 -14.56 -2.16 -0.95
N PRO A 15 -13.35 -1.72 -0.54
CA PRO A 15 -12.34 -1.26 -1.48
C PRO A 15 -12.12 -2.28 -2.58
N ILE A 16 -11.85 -1.83 -3.80
CA ILE A 16 -11.78 -2.74 -4.97
C ILE A 16 -10.74 -3.85 -4.80
N TYR A 17 -9.69 -3.59 -4.01
CA TYR A 17 -8.62 -4.54 -3.72
C TYR A 17 -8.99 -5.61 -2.68
N ALA A 18 -10.04 -5.42 -1.87
CA ALA A 18 -10.35 -6.30 -0.76
C ALA A 18 -10.71 -7.71 -1.25
N GLY A 19 -10.05 -8.72 -0.68
CA GLY A 19 -10.24 -10.12 -1.06
C GLY A 19 -9.52 -10.55 -2.34
N ARG A 20 -8.62 -9.72 -2.89
CA ARG A 20 -7.92 -9.98 -4.16
C ARG A 20 -6.42 -10.11 -3.96
N THR A 21 -5.77 -10.74 -4.94
CA THR A 21 -4.32 -10.86 -4.98
C THR A 21 -3.71 -10.06 -6.13
N PHE A 22 -2.66 -9.30 -5.83
CA PHE A 22 -1.94 -8.50 -6.80
C PHE A 22 -0.45 -8.81 -6.80
N ARG A 23 0.19 -8.61 -7.94
CA ARG A 23 1.64 -8.58 -8.08
C ARG A 23 2.09 -7.14 -8.24
N TYR A 24 3.05 -6.73 -7.42
CA TYR A 24 3.67 -5.42 -7.48
C TYR A 24 5.09 -5.59 -8.01
N ASP A 25 5.38 -5.00 -9.17
CA ASP A 25 6.72 -4.98 -9.75
C ASP A 25 7.27 -3.54 -9.60
N TYR A 26 8.19 -3.35 -8.66
CA TYR A 26 8.83 -2.05 -8.41
C TYR A 26 10.00 -1.80 -9.36
N ASP A 27 10.23 -0.52 -9.68
CA ASP A 27 11.27 -0.07 -10.61
C ASP A 27 12.69 -0.37 -10.11
N ASP A 28 12.86 -0.59 -8.81
CA ASP A 28 14.13 -0.97 -8.18
C ASP A 28 14.42 -2.49 -8.27
N GLY A 29 13.54 -3.25 -8.92
CA GLY A 29 13.66 -4.69 -9.12
C GLY A 29 13.07 -5.55 -8.00
N ASN A 30 12.52 -4.95 -6.94
CA ASN A 30 11.72 -5.70 -5.98
C ASN A 30 10.39 -6.14 -6.61
N VAL A 31 10.01 -7.39 -6.34
CA VAL A 31 8.73 -7.93 -6.77
C VAL A 31 8.05 -8.55 -5.57
N PHE A 32 6.78 -8.19 -5.35
CA PHE A 32 5.95 -8.75 -4.29
C PHE A 32 4.65 -9.32 -4.82
N ILE A 33 4.14 -10.38 -4.18
CA ILE A 33 2.73 -10.77 -4.26
C ILE A 33 2.05 -10.25 -2.99
N ILE A 34 0.95 -9.53 -3.16
CA ILE A 34 0.18 -8.89 -2.11
C ILE A 34 -1.20 -9.56 -2.08
N HIS A 35 -1.48 -10.26 -0.99
CA HIS A 35 -2.79 -10.87 -0.72
C HIS A 35 -3.58 -9.94 0.20
N PHE A 36 -4.56 -9.21 -0.33
CA PHE A 36 -5.47 -8.44 0.51
C PHE A 36 -6.58 -9.35 1.01
N PHE A 37 -6.54 -9.72 2.29
CA PHE A 37 -7.58 -10.58 2.90
C PHE A 37 -8.90 -9.82 3.03
N ASP A 38 -8.81 -8.55 3.42
CA ASP A 38 -9.94 -7.65 3.56
C ASP A 38 -9.48 -6.19 3.32
N ALA A 39 -10.29 -5.23 3.77
CA ALA A 39 -10.01 -3.80 3.58
C ALA A 39 -8.77 -3.29 4.34
N THR A 40 -8.32 -4.00 5.37
CA THR A 40 -7.31 -3.57 6.35
C THR A 40 -6.26 -4.61 6.70
N HIS A 41 -6.37 -5.84 6.21
CA HIS A 41 -5.40 -6.91 6.43
C HIS A 41 -4.83 -7.42 5.12
N ARG A 42 -3.51 -7.57 5.08
CA ARG A 42 -2.82 -8.16 3.94
C ARG A 42 -1.61 -8.99 4.33
N HIS A 43 -1.17 -9.80 3.37
CA HIS A 43 0.06 -10.58 3.44
C HIS A 43 0.91 -10.33 2.19
N ASP A 44 2.19 -10.06 2.40
CA ASP A 44 3.14 -9.68 1.36
C ASP A 44 4.24 -10.76 1.25
N GLU A 45 4.46 -11.25 0.04
CA GLU A 45 5.49 -12.24 -0.27
C GLU A 45 6.52 -11.67 -1.24
N GLY A 46 7.80 -11.66 -0.86
CA GLY A 46 8.88 -11.19 -1.71
C GLY A 46 9.32 -12.25 -2.72
N ILE A 47 9.12 -11.99 -4.01
CA ILE A 47 9.39 -12.93 -5.10
C ILE A 47 10.77 -12.72 -5.73
N ALA A 48 11.18 -11.46 -5.88
CA ALA A 48 12.46 -11.08 -6.47
C ALA A 48 13.01 -9.78 -5.87
N GLY A 49 14.27 -9.49 -6.19
CA GLY A 49 14.98 -8.32 -5.68
C GLY A 49 15.56 -8.51 -4.28
N PRO A 50 16.02 -7.43 -3.65
CA PRO A 50 16.58 -7.44 -2.29
C PRO A 50 15.71 -8.10 -1.23
N HIS A 51 14.38 -8.09 -1.39
CA HIS A 51 13.43 -8.67 -0.45
C HIS A 51 12.95 -10.08 -0.84
N LYS A 52 13.65 -10.79 -1.73
CA LYS A 52 13.27 -12.16 -2.10
C LYS A 52 13.21 -13.09 -0.86
N GLY A 53 12.13 -13.84 -0.74
CA GLY A 53 11.86 -14.72 0.40
C GLY A 53 11.22 -14.02 1.60
N PHE A 54 10.97 -12.71 1.49
CA PHE A 54 10.23 -11.96 2.51
C PHE A 54 8.81 -12.50 2.68
N ASN A 55 8.30 -12.47 3.91
CA ASN A 55 6.96 -12.89 4.27
C ASN A 55 6.45 -12.00 5.41
N GLY A 56 5.48 -11.14 5.15
CA GLY A 56 5.02 -10.13 6.10
C GLY A 56 3.50 -10.04 6.18
N TYR A 57 2.95 -9.97 7.39
CA TYR A 57 1.52 -9.78 7.64
C TYR A 57 1.29 -8.40 8.24
N TYR A 58 0.34 -7.67 7.67
CA TYR A 58 0.11 -6.28 8.03
C TYR A 58 -1.35 -5.98 8.29
N THR A 59 -1.58 -5.23 9.36
CA THR A 59 -2.80 -4.44 9.55
C THR A 59 -2.48 -3.01 9.14
N PHE A 60 -3.28 -2.46 8.23
CA PHE A 60 -3.06 -1.13 7.67
C PHE A 60 -4.34 -0.29 7.71
N ASN A 61 -4.15 1.02 7.65
CA ASN A 61 -5.22 1.99 7.49
C ASN A 61 -5.23 2.49 6.05
N TYR A 62 -6.37 2.98 5.57
CA TYR A 62 -6.46 3.56 4.24
C TYR A 62 -7.46 4.72 4.19
N VAL A 63 -7.31 5.55 3.16
CA VAL A 63 -8.27 6.54 2.71
C VAL A 63 -8.39 6.42 1.19
N GLU A 64 -9.60 6.32 0.66
CA GLU A 64 -9.84 6.47 -0.77
C GLU A 64 -9.76 7.95 -1.13
N ILE A 65 -8.77 8.33 -1.94
CA ILE A 65 -8.46 9.72 -2.29
C ILE A 65 -9.02 10.14 -3.66
N ASP A 66 -9.41 9.15 -4.47
CA ASP A 66 -10.17 9.24 -5.73
C ASP A 66 -10.77 7.85 -5.96
N PRO A 67 -11.86 7.64 -6.74
CA PRO A 67 -12.42 6.30 -6.94
C PRO A 67 -11.35 5.30 -7.40
N CYS A 68 -11.21 4.18 -6.69
CA CYS A 68 -10.20 3.14 -6.91
C CYS A 68 -8.73 3.59 -6.72
N VAL A 69 -8.49 4.73 -6.06
CA VAL A 69 -7.16 5.23 -5.68
C VAL A 69 -7.09 5.37 -4.17
N TYR A 70 -6.15 4.66 -3.55
CA TYR A 70 -6.10 4.55 -2.09
C TYR A 70 -4.75 5.02 -1.57
N PHE A 71 -4.78 5.92 -0.58
CA PHE A 71 -3.67 6.18 0.31
C PHE A 71 -3.71 5.19 1.47
N MET A 72 -2.76 4.28 1.55
CA MET A 72 -2.61 3.24 2.57
C MET A 72 -1.41 3.53 3.47
N TYR A 73 -1.51 3.25 4.77
CA TYR A 73 -0.41 3.48 5.70
C TYR A 73 -0.46 2.55 6.90
N TRP A 74 0.72 2.13 7.35
CA TRP A 74 0.88 1.28 8.53
C TRP A 74 2.24 1.55 9.19
N LEU A 75 2.37 1.01 10.40
CA LEU A 75 3.63 0.96 11.12
C LEU A 75 4.15 -0.46 11.09
N GLU A 76 5.42 -0.58 10.77
CA GLU A 76 6.22 -1.76 11.09
C GLU A 76 7.09 -1.41 12.31
N GLU A 77 7.78 -2.39 12.90
CA GLU A 77 8.54 -2.17 14.15
C GLU A 77 9.47 -0.96 14.10
N VAL A 78 10.14 -0.74 12.96
CA VAL A 78 11.09 0.36 12.77
C VAL A 78 10.78 1.26 11.57
N TYR A 79 9.71 0.93 10.81
CA TYR A 79 9.33 1.64 9.60
C TYR A 79 7.96 2.30 9.73
N THR A 80 7.81 3.50 9.19
CA THR A 80 6.50 4.03 8.81
C THR A 80 6.35 3.90 7.32
N VAL A 81 5.31 3.21 6.86
CA VAL A 81 5.04 3.02 5.44
C VAL A 81 3.81 3.81 5.02
N SER A 82 3.89 4.45 3.87
CA SER A 82 2.83 5.19 3.22
C SER A 82 2.83 4.81 1.75
N GLN A 83 1.68 4.46 1.21
CA GLN A 83 1.55 3.91 -0.12
C GLN A 83 0.34 4.53 -0.83
N VAL A 84 0.50 4.90 -2.09
CA VAL A 84 -0.62 5.20 -2.98
C VAL A 84 -0.74 4.04 -3.96
N ALA A 85 -1.88 3.35 -3.93
CA ALA A 85 -2.23 2.32 -4.89
C ALA A 85 -3.34 2.86 -5.81
N ASP A 86 -3.01 3.07 -7.08
CA ASP A 86 -3.92 3.52 -8.12
C ASP A 86 -4.33 2.30 -8.96
N PHE A 87 -5.51 1.75 -8.68
CA PHE A 87 -6.03 0.58 -9.37
C PHE A 87 -6.68 0.93 -10.72
N ASN A 88 -6.90 2.20 -11.03
CA ASN A 88 -7.34 2.61 -12.37
C ASN A 88 -6.18 2.52 -13.37
N ARG A 89 -5.00 2.96 -12.94
CA ARG A 89 -3.78 3.01 -13.77
C ARG A 89 -2.87 1.82 -13.55
N MET A 90 -3.16 1.00 -12.54
CA MET A 90 -2.37 -0.15 -12.13
C MET A 90 -0.94 0.26 -11.75
N LEU A 91 -0.83 1.28 -10.89
CA LEU A 91 0.43 1.85 -10.43
C LEU A 91 0.47 1.89 -8.90
N VAL A 92 1.68 1.74 -8.35
CA VAL A 92 1.94 1.87 -6.92
C VAL A 92 3.06 2.86 -6.67
N TYR A 93 2.92 3.66 -5.62
CA TYR A 93 3.94 4.55 -5.09
C TYR A 93 4.09 4.27 -3.61
N THR A 94 5.25 3.81 -3.18
CA THR A 94 5.52 3.46 -1.78
C THR A 94 6.63 4.34 -1.24
N HIS A 95 6.36 4.95 -0.11
CA HIS A 95 7.32 5.69 0.69
C HIS A 95 7.42 5.02 2.05
N TYR A 96 8.64 4.72 2.49
CA TYR A 96 8.86 4.32 3.87
C TYR A 96 10.00 5.10 4.49
N THR A 97 9.87 5.31 5.79
CA THR A 97 10.87 5.99 6.58
C THR A 97 11.31 5.13 7.74
N TYR A 98 12.58 5.24 8.11
CA TYR A 98 13.18 4.52 9.23
C TYR A 98 14.18 5.40 9.95
N ASP A 99 14.47 5.04 11.19
CA ASP A 99 15.59 5.62 11.93
C ASP A 99 16.85 4.79 11.67
N GLU A 100 17.93 5.47 11.30
CA GLU A 100 19.26 4.89 11.23
C GLU A 100 20.20 5.74 12.10
N GLN A 101 20.54 5.23 13.28
CA GLN A 101 21.45 5.88 14.23
C GLN A 101 21.00 7.29 14.65
N GLY A 102 19.70 7.49 14.89
CA GLY A 102 19.11 8.78 15.26
C GLY A 102 18.91 9.74 14.09
N VAL A 103 19.17 9.28 12.85
CA VAL A 103 18.92 10.03 11.63
C VAL A 103 17.76 9.40 10.88
N ARG A 104 16.68 10.17 10.70
CA ARG A 104 15.54 9.76 9.87
C ARG A 104 15.97 9.64 8.42
N LYS A 105 15.74 8.48 7.82
CA LYS A 105 15.92 8.18 6.40
C LYS A 105 14.55 7.96 5.74
N SER A 106 14.51 8.13 4.42
CA SER A 106 13.33 7.95 3.59
C SER A 106 13.71 7.30 2.27
N LEU A 107 12.90 6.37 1.81
CA LEU A 107 13.03 5.74 0.50
C LEU A 107 11.70 5.84 -0.26
N PHE A 108 11.79 6.16 -1.54
CA PHE A 108 10.65 6.31 -2.44
C PHE A 108 10.78 5.30 -3.57
N HIS A 109 9.70 4.57 -3.79
CA HIS A 109 9.62 3.51 -4.79
C HIS A 109 8.35 3.68 -5.60
N SER A 110 8.44 3.43 -6.89
CA SER A 110 7.31 3.33 -7.79
C SER A 110 7.31 1.98 -8.48
N GLY A 111 6.15 1.55 -8.94
CA GLY A 111 6.01 0.29 -9.65
C GLY A 111 4.66 0.15 -10.32
N THR A 112 4.48 -1.00 -10.97
CA THR A 112 3.22 -1.40 -11.58
C THR A 112 2.51 -2.43 -10.71
N ILE A 113 1.19 -2.48 -10.87
CA ILE A 113 0.31 -3.45 -10.24
C ILE A 113 -0.20 -4.39 -11.34
N THR A 114 -0.33 -5.67 -11.05
CA THR A 114 -1.05 -6.63 -11.90
C THR A 114 -1.97 -7.46 -11.01
N GLU A 115 -3.27 -7.51 -11.32
CA GLU A 115 -4.19 -8.42 -10.64
C GLU A 115 -3.91 -9.87 -11.06
N LEU A 116 -3.89 -10.79 -10.10
CA LEU A 116 -3.63 -12.20 -10.36
C LEU A 116 -4.93 -13.02 -10.35
N TYR A 117 -5.74 -12.89 -9.30
CA TYR A 117 -7.03 -13.57 -9.11
C TYR A 117 -7.81 -13.01 -7.91
#